data_AF-I4GY55-F1
#
_entry.id   AF-I4GY55-F1
#
_cell.length_a   1.000
_cell.length_b   1.000
_cell.length_c   1.000
_cell.angle_alpha   90.00
_cell.angle_beta   90.00
_cell.angle_gamma   90.00
#
_symmetry.space_group_name_H-M   'P 1'
#
loop_
_entity.id
_entity.type
_entity.pdbx_description
1 polymer ?
#
loop_
_entity_poly.entity_id
_entity_poly.type
_entity_poly.pdbx_seq_one_letter_code
_entity_poly.pdbx_strand_id
1 'polypeptide(L)'
;MPTYPDISSQAFKHPLDQQAEQALRSVPGFDLLAKSFSEYLYERPQQILLMGNDLKVGPRQYATLYGIYRQCLRDLDMSPEPNLYVSQNPSANAYSLGSEHPYIVFNTALLDLLDEEEIRVILAHELGHLKCDHSILIQMSFWVMGAANFLGGITLGLGKAITTGLVYAFYEWRRKAELSADRAALLVSDDLNVVLRTLMKCAGGSQKYLHECNLEEFIRQGEAYRQLDQDNLNQIYKFLIYNGGNGSFLTHPFSVERVHYLQEWFNSESYRQIRRGNYAKTGVKSSINVDANDRESERLQRQIAELQAEIERAKRQRNPE
;
A
#
# COMPACT_ATOMS: atom_id res chain seq x y z
N MET A 1 20.40 -5.93 13.82
CA MET A 1 19.14 -5.61 13.12
C MET A 1 18.86 -4.13 13.30
N PRO A 2 18.40 -3.43 12.26
CA PRO A 2 18.11 -2.01 12.35
C PRO A 2 16.99 -1.77 13.36
N THR A 3 17.13 -0.75 14.19
CA THR A 3 16.07 -0.29 15.07
C THR A 3 15.97 1.22 14.90
N TYR A 4 14.75 1.74 14.70
CA TYR A 4 14.52 3.16 14.43
C TYR A 4 13.66 3.78 15.55
N PRO A 5 14.26 4.13 16.71
CA PRO A 5 13.52 4.78 17.79
C PRO A 5 12.82 6.05 17.33
N ASP A 6 11.58 6.23 17.79
CA ASP A 6 10.69 7.35 17.50
C ASP A 6 10.38 7.56 16.01
N ILE A 7 10.67 6.61 15.11
CA ILE A 7 10.48 6.84 13.68
C ILE A 7 9.03 7.23 13.37
N SER A 8 8.86 8.32 12.65
CA SER A 8 7.57 8.75 12.11
C SER A 8 7.34 8.07 10.75
N SER A 9 6.08 7.80 10.40
CA SER A 9 5.73 7.35 9.04
C SER A 9 6.22 8.31 7.96
N GLN A 10 6.30 9.61 8.25
CA GLN A 10 6.82 10.62 7.32
C GLN A 10 8.28 10.38 6.90
N ALA A 11 9.04 9.61 7.68
CA ALA A 11 10.41 9.26 7.32
C ALA A 11 10.48 8.38 6.07
N PHE A 12 9.48 7.52 5.85
CA PHE A 12 9.52 6.52 4.79
C PHE A 12 8.29 6.52 3.88
N LYS A 13 7.24 7.30 4.19
CA LYS A 13 6.04 7.41 3.35
C LYS A 13 6.43 7.80 1.92
N HIS A 14 5.87 7.09 0.95
CA HIS A 14 6.16 7.31 -0.47
C HIS A 14 5.52 8.63 -0.93
N PRO A 15 6.21 9.46 -1.74
CA PRO A 15 5.62 10.71 -2.26
C PRO A 15 4.32 10.47 -3.03
N LEU A 16 4.27 9.45 -3.89
CA LEU A 16 3.05 9.07 -4.62
C LEU A 16 1.89 8.65 -3.70
N ASP A 17 2.18 8.06 -2.54
CA ASP A 17 1.14 7.74 -1.55
C ASP A 17 0.57 9.04 -0.94
N GLN A 18 1.43 9.94 -0.47
CA GLN A 18 1.02 11.25 0.05
C GLN A 18 0.18 12.03 -0.97
N GLN A 19 0.63 12.08 -2.23
CA GLN A 19 -0.08 12.77 -3.31
C GLN A 19 -1.43 12.12 -3.63
N ALA A 20 -1.48 10.79 -3.73
CA ALA A 20 -2.71 10.07 -4.01
C ALA A 20 -3.71 10.18 -2.85
N GLU A 21 -3.23 10.22 -1.60
CA GLU A 21 -4.08 10.44 -0.43
C GLU A 21 -4.68 11.85 -0.46
N GLN A 22 -3.87 12.87 -0.76
CA GLN A 22 -4.35 14.25 -0.90
C GLN A 22 -5.36 14.37 -2.04
N ALA A 23 -5.11 13.71 -3.18
CA ALA A 23 -6.02 13.70 -4.31
C ALA A 23 -7.35 13.02 -3.94
N LEU A 24 -7.31 11.86 -3.28
CA LEU A 24 -8.49 11.14 -2.79
C LEU A 24 -9.34 12.02 -1.85
N ARG A 25 -8.70 12.68 -0.88
CA ARG A 25 -9.38 13.58 0.07
C ARG A 25 -10.00 14.79 -0.61
N SER A 26 -9.49 15.19 -1.77
CA SER A 26 -10.00 16.31 -2.56
C SER A 26 -11.17 15.94 -3.49
N VAL A 27 -11.51 14.65 -3.62
CA VAL A 27 -12.60 14.20 -4.48
C VAL A 27 -13.95 14.68 -3.90
N PRO A 28 -14.82 15.33 -4.71
CA PRO A 28 -16.15 15.73 -4.24
C PRO A 28 -16.94 14.57 -3.63
N GLY A 29 -17.44 14.78 -2.42
CA GLY A 29 -18.18 13.75 -1.65
C GLY A 29 -17.34 12.96 -0.65
N PHE A 30 -16.00 13.12 -0.64
CA PHE A 30 -15.13 12.46 0.33
C PHE A 30 -15.48 12.81 1.78
N ASP A 31 -15.69 14.09 2.12
CA ASP A 31 -15.98 14.48 3.51
C ASP A 31 -17.31 13.92 4.02
N LEU A 32 -18.33 13.89 3.16
CA LEU A 32 -19.63 13.30 3.48
C LEU A 32 -19.51 11.78 3.71
N LEU A 33 -18.73 11.11 2.86
CA LEU A 33 -18.41 9.70 3.01
C LEU A 33 -17.65 9.44 4.31
N ALA A 34 -16.60 10.22 4.59
CA ALA A 34 -15.76 10.07 5.78
C ALA A 34 -16.58 10.26 7.06
N LYS A 35 -17.46 11.26 7.10
CA LYS A 35 -18.40 11.47 8.20
C LYS A 35 -19.33 10.26 8.38
N SER A 36 -19.93 9.79 7.29
CA SER A 36 -20.87 8.65 7.33
C SER A 36 -20.16 7.35 7.77
N PHE A 37 -18.93 7.15 7.31
CA PHE A 37 -18.09 6.02 7.69
C PHE A 37 -17.70 6.10 9.17
N SER A 38 -17.36 7.28 9.69
CA SER A 38 -17.05 7.47 11.12
C SER A 38 -18.23 7.12 12.03
N GLU A 39 -19.47 7.36 11.61
CA GLU A 39 -20.68 6.97 12.36
C GLU A 39 -20.95 5.46 12.27
N TYR A 40 -20.49 4.82 11.19
CA TYR A 40 -20.67 3.39 10.93
C TYR A 40 -19.54 2.51 11.49
N LEU A 41 -18.33 3.05 11.70
CA LEU A 41 -17.14 2.28 12.06
C LEU A 41 -17.41 1.45 13.31
N TYR A 42 -17.62 0.16 13.10
CA TYR A 42 -17.93 -0.78 14.15
C TYR A 42 -16.90 -1.89 14.06
N GLU A 43 -15.83 -1.80 14.84
CA GLU A 43 -14.72 -2.78 14.85
C GLU A 43 -15.09 -4.09 15.58
N ARG A 44 -16.13 -4.04 16.41
CA ARG A 44 -16.51 -5.13 17.33
C ARG A 44 -16.91 -6.43 16.61
N PRO A 45 -17.69 -6.45 15.52
CA PRO A 45 -18.02 -7.69 14.80
C PRO A 45 -16.79 -8.35 14.20
N GLN A 46 -15.84 -7.57 13.66
CA GLN A 46 -14.59 -8.06 13.09
C GLN A 46 -13.76 -8.69 14.19
N GLN A 47 -13.64 -8.07 15.36
CA GLN A 47 -12.97 -8.70 16.50
C GLN A 47 -13.62 -10.01 16.91
N ILE A 48 -14.96 -10.06 16.97
CA ILE A 48 -15.68 -11.30 17.29
C ILE A 48 -15.39 -12.38 16.23
N LEU A 49 -15.39 -12.02 14.95
CA LEU A 49 -15.09 -12.94 13.86
C LEU A 49 -13.65 -13.48 13.95
N LEU A 50 -12.67 -12.59 14.14
CA LEU A 50 -11.26 -12.96 14.30
C LEU A 50 -11.06 -13.89 15.49
N MET A 51 -11.65 -13.55 16.65
CA MET A 51 -11.56 -14.38 17.85
C MET A 51 -12.29 -15.72 17.70
N GLY A 52 -13.33 -15.78 16.87
CA GLY A 52 -14.12 -16.98 16.65
C GLY A 52 -13.56 -17.94 15.59
N ASN A 53 -12.81 -17.42 14.61
CA ASN A 53 -12.43 -18.16 13.41
C ASN A 53 -10.92 -18.20 13.11
N ASP A 54 -10.10 -17.40 13.80
CA ASP A 54 -8.66 -17.32 13.58
C ASP A 54 -7.84 -17.65 14.84
N LEU A 55 -6.59 -18.05 14.63
CA LEU A 55 -5.67 -18.38 15.71
C LEU A 55 -4.90 -17.15 16.16
N LYS A 56 -5.14 -16.69 17.39
CA LYS A 56 -4.39 -15.56 17.96
C LYS A 56 -2.92 -15.95 18.19
N VAL A 57 -2.01 -15.14 17.65
CA VAL A 57 -0.57 -15.32 17.78
C VAL A 57 -0.10 -14.74 19.12
N GLY A 58 0.82 -15.44 19.77
CA GLY A 58 1.39 -15.04 21.05
C GLY A 58 2.55 -15.93 21.48
N PRO A 59 3.11 -15.72 22.69
CA PRO A 59 4.31 -16.43 23.14
C PRO A 59 4.10 -17.95 23.32
N ARG A 60 2.84 -18.42 23.40
CA ARG A 60 2.49 -19.84 23.54
C ARG A 60 1.77 -20.44 22.33
N GLN A 61 1.57 -19.65 21.27
CA GLN A 61 0.83 -20.06 20.07
C GLN A 61 1.42 -19.32 18.86
N TYR A 62 2.01 -20.05 17.91
CA TYR A 62 2.87 -19.47 16.87
C TYR A 62 4.05 -18.66 17.45
N ALA A 63 4.76 -19.23 18.42
CA ALA A 63 5.83 -18.54 19.16
C ALA A 63 6.97 -18.01 18.26
N THR A 64 7.34 -18.74 17.20
CA THR A 64 8.34 -18.29 16.21
C THR A 64 7.87 -17.04 15.48
N LEU A 65 6.65 -17.07 14.92
CA LEU A 65 6.03 -15.93 14.25
C LEU A 65 5.91 -14.73 15.20
N TYR A 66 5.50 -14.98 16.45
CA TYR A 66 5.43 -13.96 17.49
C TYR A 66 6.80 -13.33 17.77
N GLY A 67 7.87 -14.12 17.81
CA GLY A 67 9.24 -13.63 17.97
C GLY A 67 9.67 -12.70 16.85
N ILE A 68 9.41 -13.07 15.59
CA ILE A 68 9.68 -12.24 14.41
C ILE A 68 8.86 -10.94 14.48
N TYR A 69 7.56 -11.06 14.78
CA TYR A 69 6.65 -9.93 14.91
C TYR A 69 7.11 -8.90 15.96
N ARG A 70 7.50 -9.37 17.15
CA ARG A 70 8.04 -8.51 18.21
C ARG A 70 9.31 -7.78 17.80
N GLN A 71 10.13 -8.38 16.94
CA GLN A 71 11.29 -7.70 16.38
C GLN A 71 10.87 -6.59 15.42
N CYS A 72 9.94 -6.85 14.50
CA CYS A 72 9.42 -5.80 13.61
C CYS A 72 8.78 -4.64 14.37
N LEU A 73 8.02 -4.92 15.44
CA LEU A 73 7.43 -3.89 16.30
C LEU A 73 8.48 -3.00 16.95
N ARG A 74 9.56 -3.59 17.48
CA ARG A 74 10.69 -2.85 18.03
C ARG A 74 11.37 -2.02 16.95
N ASP A 75 11.59 -2.62 15.78
CA ASP A 75 12.39 -2.00 14.72
C ASP A 75 11.66 -0.77 14.11
N LEU A 76 10.32 -0.81 13.99
CA LEU A 76 9.47 0.31 13.53
C LEU A 76 8.92 1.20 14.66
N ASP A 77 9.34 0.96 15.90
CA ASP A 77 8.86 1.67 17.10
C ASP A 77 7.32 1.74 17.17
N MET A 78 6.69 0.57 17.16
CA MET A 78 5.23 0.41 17.14
C MET A 78 4.70 0.12 18.55
N SER A 79 3.83 1.00 19.05
CA SER A 79 3.12 0.85 20.32
C SER A 79 1.77 1.59 20.26
N PRO A 80 0.67 1.05 20.82
CA PRO A 80 0.56 -0.29 21.44
C PRO A 80 0.71 -1.42 20.41
N GLU A 81 1.00 -2.64 20.89
CA GLU A 81 1.14 -3.82 20.03
C GLU A 81 -0.21 -4.17 19.35
N PRO A 82 -0.29 -4.13 18.01
CA PRO A 82 -1.45 -4.64 17.28
C PRO A 82 -1.68 -6.14 17.55
N ASN A 83 -2.94 -6.58 17.49
CA ASN A 83 -3.20 -8.02 17.56
C ASN A 83 -2.71 -8.73 16.30
N LEU A 84 -2.15 -9.92 16.43
CA LEU A 84 -1.76 -10.75 15.28
C LEU A 84 -2.54 -12.05 15.30
N TYR A 85 -3.12 -12.42 14.16
CA TYR A 85 -3.89 -13.65 13.97
C TYR A 85 -3.36 -14.44 12.77
N VAL A 86 -3.52 -15.76 12.81
CA VAL A 86 -3.32 -16.64 11.66
C VAL A 86 -4.66 -17.18 11.20
N SER A 87 -4.98 -16.97 9.92
CA SER A 87 -6.20 -17.46 9.29
C SER A 87 -5.90 -18.63 8.36
N GLN A 88 -6.72 -19.67 8.41
CA GLN A 88 -6.60 -20.80 7.48
C GLN A 88 -7.11 -20.36 6.10
N ASN A 89 -6.19 -20.09 5.18
CA ASN A 89 -6.54 -19.63 3.85
C ASN A 89 -5.47 -20.05 2.83
N PRO A 90 -5.86 -20.68 1.70
CA PRO A 90 -4.91 -21.15 0.68
C PRO A 90 -4.28 -20.01 -0.14
N SER A 91 -4.81 -18.79 -0.06
CA SER A 91 -4.23 -17.62 -0.72
C SER A 91 -3.08 -17.04 0.10
N ALA A 92 -1.89 -16.99 -0.50
CA ALA A 92 -0.70 -16.38 0.08
C ALA A 92 -0.90 -14.85 0.23
N ASN A 93 -1.46 -14.43 1.36
CA ASN A 93 -1.81 -13.05 1.63
C ASN A 93 -1.78 -12.73 3.14
N ALA A 94 -1.55 -11.48 3.47
CA ALA A 94 -1.71 -10.91 4.81
C ALA A 94 -2.40 -9.55 4.66
N TYR A 95 -2.98 -9.05 5.75
CA TYR A 95 -3.54 -7.71 5.74
C TYR A 95 -3.58 -7.13 7.15
N SER A 96 -3.61 -5.81 7.21
CA SER A 96 -3.67 -5.02 8.43
C SER A 96 -4.82 -4.02 8.38
N LEU A 97 -5.62 -3.98 9.45
CA LEU A 97 -6.80 -3.12 9.57
C LEU A 97 -6.99 -2.68 11.03
N GLY A 98 -8.04 -1.89 11.27
CA GLY A 98 -8.39 -1.35 12.58
C GLY A 98 -7.74 0.01 12.85
N SER A 99 -8.26 0.70 13.87
CA SER A 99 -7.82 2.01 14.31
C SER A 99 -7.64 2.02 15.83
N GLU A 100 -8.73 1.83 16.59
CA GLU A 100 -8.62 1.76 18.06
C GLU A 100 -7.99 0.43 18.50
N HIS A 101 -8.33 -0.64 17.78
CA HIS A 101 -7.80 -1.97 18.03
C HIS A 101 -7.15 -2.53 16.76
N PRO A 102 -5.97 -2.01 16.37
CA PRO A 102 -5.30 -2.43 15.15
C PRO A 102 -4.95 -3.92 15.21
N TYR A 103 -5.02 -4.58 14.07
CA TYR A 103 -4.71 -5.99 13.96
C TYR A 103 -4.11 -6.33 12.59
N ILE A 104 -3.40 -7.45 12.56
CA ILE A 104 -2.84 -8.08 11.37
C ILE A 104 -3.39 -9.50 11.30
N VAL A 105 -3.79 -9.93 10.11
CA VAL A 105 -4.15 -11.31 9.81
C VAL A 105 -3.17 -11.86 8.78
N PHE A 106 -2.56 -13.00 9.11
CA PHE A 106 -1.59 -13.69 8.29
C PHE A 106 -2.18 -15.02 7.80
N ASN A 107 -2.24 -15.26 6.50
CA ASN A 107 -2.79 -16.51 6.01
C ASN A 107 -1.78 -17.65 6.13
N THR A 108 -2.27 -18.87 6.39
CA THR A 108 -1.44 -20.09 6.46
C THR A 108 -0.60 -20.31 5.20
N ALA A 109 -1.11 -19.98 4.02
CA ALA A 109 -0.37 -20.16 2.77
C ALA A 109 0.93 -19.34 2.69
N LEU A 110 1.05 -18.20 3.39
CA LEU A 110 2.32 -17.48 3.47
C LEU A 110 3.31 -18.20 4.38
N LEU A 111 2.85 -18.75 5.51
CA LEU A 111 3.69 -19.52 6.42
C LEU A 111 4.23 -20.79 5.76
N ASP A 112 3.42 -21.37 4.88
CA ASP A 112 3.82 -22.52 4.08
C ASP A 112 4.77 -22.13 2.95
N LEU A 113 4.70 -20.90 2.40
CA LEU A 113 5.46 -20.46 1.22
C LEU A 113 6.82 -19.80 1.54
N LEU A 114 6.89 -19.07 2.65
CA LEU A 114 7.98 -18.14 2.95
C LEU A 114 8.87 -18.64 4.09
N ASP A 115 10.15 -18.29 4.02
CA ASP A 115 11.08 -18.49 5.14
C ASP A 115 10.93 -17.39 6.22
N GLU A 116 11.65 -17.51 7.33
CA GLU A 116 11.52 -16.56 8.46
C GLU A 116 11.93 -15.12 8.11
N GLU A 117 12.89 -14.93 7.19
CA GLU A 117 13.32 -13.59 6.76
C GLU A 117 12.26 -12.95 5.85
N GLU A 118 11.62 -13.75 5.01
CA GLU A 118 10.54 -13.32 4.12
C GLU A 118 9.22 -13.09 4.89
N ILE A 119 8.95 -13.89 5.94
CA ILE A 119 7.86 -13.63 6.89
C ILE A 119 8.07 -12.29 7.59
N ARG A 120 9.31 -11.96 7.98
CA ARG A 120 9.65 -10.64 8.53
C ARG A 120 9.31 -9.52 7.54
N VAL A 121 9.62 -9.70 6.26
CA VAL A 121 9.28 -8.72 5.20
C VAL A 121 7.78 -8.47 5.16
N ILE A 122 6.94 -9.51 5.14
CA ILE A 122 5.47 -9.33 5.13
C ILE A 122 4.97 -8.67 6.42
N LEU A 123 5.45 -9.10 7.60
CA LEU A 123 5.04 -8.47 8.86
C LEU A 123 5.43 -6.98 8.93
N ALA A 124 6.63 -6.64 8.46
CA ALA A 124 7.09 -5.26 8.41
C ALA A 124 6.29 -4.42 7.39
N HIS A 125 5.89 -5.02 6.26
CA HIS A 125 5.00 -4.41 5.28
C HIS A 125 3.64 -4.07 5.91
N GLU A 126 2.99 -5.04 6.58
CA GLU A 126 1.70 -4.82 7.25
C GLU A 126 1.79 -3.80 8.39
N LEU A 127 2.87 -3.84 9.18
CA LEU A 127 3.13 -2.81 10.18
C LEU A 127 3.38 -1.43 9.55
N GLY A 128 3.93 -1.38 8.34
CA GLY A 128 4.07 -0.15 7.56
C GLY A 128 2.71 0.48 7.24
N HIS A 129 1.72 -0.31 6.83
CA HIS A 129 0.35 0.17 6.64
C HIS A 129 -0.26 0.76 7.93
N LEU A 130 -0.07 0.08 9.06
CA LEU A 130 -0.53 0.59 10.36
C LEU A 130 0.19 1.89 10.74
N LYS A 131 1.53 1.94 10.61
CA LYS A 131 2.32 3.14 10.95
C LYS A 131 1.95 4.35 10.07
N CYS A 132 1.59 4.13 8.82
CA CYS A 132 1.17 5.16 7.88
C CYS A 132 -0.33 5.52 7.96
N ASP A 133 -1.07 4.97 8.93
CA ASP A 133 -2.51 5.18 9.13
C ASP A 133 -3.39 4.78 7.92
N HIS A 134 -2.95 3.80 7.13
CA HIS A 134 -3.66 3.37 5.92
C HIS A 134 -4.96 2.62 6.23
N SER A 135 -5.06 2.00 7.41
CA SER A 135 -6.15 1.09 7.76
C SER A 135 -7.54 1.73 7.66
N ILE A 136 -7.70 2.99 8.07
CA ILE A 136 -9.00 3.67 8.02
C ILE A 136 -9.46 3.90 6.58
N LEU A 137 -8.57 4.41 5.72
CA LEU A 137 -8.89 4.66 4.32
C LEU A 137 -9.13 3.34 3.57
N ILE A 138 -8.42 2.26 3.90
CA ILE A 138 -8.68 0.92 3.35
C ILE A 138 -10.08 0.43 3.77
N GLN A 139 -10.44 0.51 5.06
CA GLN A 139 -11.77 0.10 5.53
C GLN A 139 -12.88 0.93 4.88
N MET A 140 -12.69 2.24 4.76
CA MET A 140 -13.62 3.12 4.05
C MET A 140 -13.77 2.72 2.58
N SER A 141 -12.69 2.30 1.92
CA SER A 141 -12.77 1.77 0.55
C SER A 141 -13.67 0.53 0.45
N PHE A 142 -13.56 -0.42 1.40
CA PHE A 142 -14.44 -1.60 1.45
C PHE A 142 -15.89 -1.20 1.65
N TRP A 143 -16.15 -0.23 2.51
CA TRP A 143 -17.50 0.28 2.75
C TRP A 143 -18.10 0.94 1.51
N VAL A 144 -17.34 1.79 0.81
CA VAL A 144 -17.76 2.40 -0.47
C VAL A 144 -18.11 1.34 -1.50
N MET A 145 -17.27 0.31 -1.64
CA MET A 145 -17.49 -0.76 -2.60
C MET A 145 -18.70 -1.63 -2.26
N GLY A 146 -18.91 -1.93 -0.96
CA GLY A 146 -20.09 -2.63 -0.48
C GLY A 146 -21.37 -1.81 -0.66
N ALA A 147 -21.31 -0.51 -0.35
CA ALA A 147 -22.43 0.42 -0.46
C ALA A 147 -22.77 0.81 -1.90
N ALA A 148 -21.79 0.80 -2.82
CA ALA A 148 -22.01 1.06 -4.25
C ALA A 148 -23.00 0.06 -4.88
N ASN A 149 -23.01 -1.19 -4.39
CA ASN A 149 -24.00 -2.20 -4.79
C ASN A 149 -25.42 -1.86 -4.31
N PHE A 150 -25.58 -0.99 -3.30
CA PHE A 150 -26.87 -0.62 -2.70
C PHE A 150 -27.36 0.77 -3.17
N LEU A 151 -26.47 1.76 -3.32
CA LEU A 151 -26.81 3.16 -3.61
C LEU A 151 -27.06 3.45 -5.11
N GLY A 152 -26.56 2.60 -6.01
CA GLY A 152 -26.72 2.78 -7.46
C GLY A 152 -28.17 2.83 -7.96
N GLY A 153 -29.12 2.29 -7.17
CA GLY A 153 -30.55 2.26 -7.51
C GLY A 153 -31.33 3.55 -7.21
N ILE A 154 -30.83 4.46 -6.36
CA ILE A 154 -31.66 5.51 -5.74
C ILE A 154 -31.50 6.89 -6.41
N THR A 155 -30.35 7.21 -7.00
CA THR A 155 -30.00 8.60 -7.36
C THR A 155 -30.03 8.94 -8.84
N LEU A 156 -30.84 8.25 -9.66
CA LEU A 156 -30.99 8.50 -11.11
C LEU A 156 -29.65 8.69 -11.88
N GLY A 157 -28.59 8.00 -11.47
CA GLY A 157 -27.26 8.02 -12.12
C GLY A 157 -26.24 9.06 -11.64
N LEU A 158 -26.63 10.16 -10.99
CA LEU A 158 -25.68 11.18 -10.51
C LEU A 158 -24.83 10.70 -9.34
N GLY A 159 -25.44 10.01 -8.37
CA GLY A 159 -24.71 9.33 -7.29
C GLY A 159 -23.81 8.21 -7.81
N LYS A 160 -24.15 7.57 -8.93
CA LYS A 160 -23.30 6.55 -9.57
C LYS A 160 -22.01 7.15 -10.11
N ALA A 161 -22.05 8.35 -10.71
CA ALA A 161 -20.86 9.03 -11.23
C ALA A 161 -19.90 9.48 -10.12
N ILE A 162 -20.42 10.09 -9.05
CA ILE A 162 -19.63 10.50 -7.88
C ILE A 162 -19.01 9.27 -7.19
N THR A 163 -19.82 8.23 -6.96
CA THR A 163 -19.34 6.97 -6.36
C THR A 163 -18.26 6.32 -7.22
N THR A 164 -18.42 6.35 -8.55
CA THR A 164 -17.42 5.81 -9.47
C THR A 164 -16.10 6.55 -9.36
N GLY A 165 -16.11 7.90 -9.36
CA GLY A 165 -14.90 8.70 -9.18
C GLY A 165 -14.17 8.43 -7.86
N LEU A 166 -14.92 8.32 -6.75
CA LEU A 166 -14.38 7.93 -5.45
C LEU A 166 -13.77 6.52 -5.50
N VAL A 167 -14.44 5.55 -6.11
CA VAL A 167 -13.91 4.18 -6.27
C VAL A 167 -12.57 4.19 -6.99
N TYR A 168 -12.46 4.88 -8.14
CA TYR A 168 -11.18 5.02 -8.85
C TYR A 168 -10.10 5.64 -7.98
N ALA A 169 -10.41 6.73 -7.28
CA ALA A 169 -9.46 7.42 -6.42
C ALA A 169 -9.00 6.56 -5.23
N PHE A 170 -9.91 5.80 -4.60
CA PHE A 170 -9.55 4.86 -3.54
C PHE A 170 -8.63 3.76 -4.06
N TYR A 171 -8.91 3.18 -5.23
CA TYR A 171 -8.05 2.16 -5.81
C TYR A 171 -6.69 2.67 -6.22
N GLU A 172 -6.62 3.89 -6.77
CA GLU A 172 -5.33 4.53 -7.07
C GLU A 172 -4.52 4.78 -5.80
N TRP A 173 -5.15 5.37 -4.77
CA TRP A 173 -4.49 5.59 -3.48
C TRP A 173 -4.02 4.27 -2.86
N ARG A 174 -4.87 3.23 -2.84
CA ARG A 174 -4.49 1.91 -2.29
C ARG A 174 -3.25 1.34 -2.96
N ARG A 175 -3.14 1.46 -4.29
CA ARG A 175 -1.95 1.02 -5.02
C ARG A 175 -0.70 1.81 -4.62
N LYS A 176 -0.81 3.11 -4.36
CA LYS A 176 0.33 3.94 -3.93
C LYS A 176 0.70 3.71 -2.47
N ALA A 177 -0.27 3.42 -1.60
CA ALA A 177 -0.06 3.07 -0.19
C ALA A 177 0.86 1.84 -0.01
N GLU A 178 0.80 0.87 -0.94
CA GLU A 178 1.72 -0.28 -1.00
C GLU A 178 3.18 0.13 -1.04
N LEU A 179 3.51 1.22 -1.74
CA LEU A 179 4.89 1.68 -1.90
C LEU A 179 5.48 2.18 -0.57
N SER A 180 4.67 2.76 0.30
CA SER A 180 5.09 3.15 1.65
C SER A 180 5.31 1.92 2.55
N ALA A 181 4.44 0.93 2.44
CA ALA A 181 4.57 -0.32 3.18
C ALA A 181 5.78 -1.14 2.71
N ASP A 182 6.09 -1.14 1.41
CA ASP A 182 7.33 -1.67 0.84
C ASP A 182 8.59 -1.04 1.45
N ARG A 183 8.57 0.28 1.63
CA ARG A 183 9.67 1.01 2.26
C ARG A 183 9.85 0.60 3.73
N ALA A 184 8.76 0.39 4.47
CA ALA A 184 8.83 -0.14 5.84
C ALA A 184 9.45 -1.55 5.86
N ALA A 185 9.03 -2.42 4.94
CA ALA A 185 9.60 -3.76 4.80
C ALA A 185 11.11 -3.75 4.50
N LEU A 186 11.56 -2.88 3.59
CA LEU A 186 12.97 -2.73 3.28
C LEU A 186 13.79 -2.15 4.45
N LEU A 187 13.22 -1.22 5.22
CA LEU A 187 13.90 -0.67 6.41
C LEU A 187 14.15 -1.72 7.48
N VAL A 188 13.17 -2.61 7.72
CA VAL A 188 13.24 -3.65 8.76
C VAL A 188 14.08 -4.83 8.32
N SER A 189 13.95 -5.27 7.07
CA SER A 189 14.71 -6.41 6.53
C SER A 189 16.18 -6.08 6.30
N ASP A 190 16.51 -4.82 5.95
CA ASP A 190 17.87 -4.39 5.60
C ASP A 190 18.50 -5.15 4.43
N ASP A 191 17.70 -5.83 3.62
CA ASP A 191 18.18 -6.58 2.47
C ASP A 191 17.18 -6.47 1.33
N LEU A 192 17.58 -5.71 0.30
CA LEU A 192 16.77 -5.54 -0.90
C LEU A 192 16.44 -6.88 -1.56
N ASN A 193 17.40 -7.81 -1.65
CA ASN A 193 17.18 -9.09 -2.31
C ASN A 193 16.17 -9.96 -1.56
N VAL A 194 16.13 -9.90 -0.23
CA VAL A 194 15.10 -10.61 0.56
C VAL A 194 13.70 -10.04 0.26
N VAL A 195 13.56 -8.72 0.19
CA VAL A 195 12.27 -8.08 -0.17
C VAL A 195 11.85 -8.45 -1.59
N LEU A 196 12.76 -8.33 -2.57
CA LEU A 196 12.45 -8.63 -3.97
C LEU A 196 12.14 -10.12 -4.19
N ARG A 197 12.85 -11.02 -3.49
CA ARG A 197 12.57 -12.46 -3.50
C ARG A 197 11.20 -12.75 -2.88
N THR A 198 10.83 -12.08 -1.79
CA THR A 198 9.49 -12.19 -1.19
C THR A 198 8.41 -11.80 -2.21
N LEU A 199 8.57 -10.67 -2.91
CA LEU A 199 7.64 -10.24 -3.97
C LEU A 199 7.54 -11.26 -5.11
N MET A 200 8.67 -11.84 -5.53
CA MET A 200 8.72 -12.89 -6.55
C MET A 200 7.93 -14.13 -6.10
N LYS A 201 8.16 -14.59 -4.87
CA LYS A 201 7.45 -15.75 -4.30
C LYS A 201 5.95 -15.47 -4.18
N CYS A 202 5.53 -14.29 -3.74
CA CYS A 202 4.12 -13.91 -3.70
C CYS A 202 3.50 -13.82 -5.11
N ALA A 203 4.27 -13.46 -6.13
CA ALA A 203 3.76 -13.34 -7.50
C ALA A 203 3.49 -14.69 -8.18
N GLY A 204 4.26 -15.73 -7.87
CA GLY A 204 4.14 -17.02 -8.55
C GLY A 204 4.92 -18.18 -7.94
N GLY A 205 5.41 -18.03 -6.71
CA GLY A 205 6.16 -19.06 -6.01
C GLY A 205 5.28 -20.28 -5.72
N SER A 206 5.78 -21.45 -6.11
CA SER A 206 5.20 -22.74 -5.75
C SER A 206 6.17 -23.47 -4.85
N GLN A 207 5.72 -23.99 -3.71
CA GLN A 207 6.58 -24.75 -2.80
C GLN A 207 7.37 -25.87 -3.50
N LYS A 208 6.74 -26.55 -4.46
CA LYS A 208 7.39 -27.64 -5.21
C LYS A 208 8.50 -27.17 -6.15
N TYR A 209 8.32 -26.02 -6.80
CA TYR A 209 9.21 -25.54 -7.88
C TYR A 209 9.97 -24.26 -7.51
N LEU A 210 9.95 -23.88 -6.22
CA LEU A 210 10.56 -22.64 -5.73
C LEU A 210 12.06 -22.56 -6.02
N HIS A 211 12.72 -23.70 -6.03
CA HIS A 211 14.15 -23.84 -6.33
C HIS A 211 14.51 -23.50 -7.79
N GLU A 212 13.52 -23.46 -8.69
CA GLU A 212 13.70 -23.06 -10.10
C GLU A 212 13.52 -21.54 -10.29
N CYS A 213 12.95 -20.83 -9.30
CA CYS A 213 12.74 -19.40 -9.41
C CYS A 213 14.07 -18.63 -9.39
N ASN A 214 14.23 -17.67 -10.30
CA ASN A 214 15.43 -16.84 -10.43
C ASN A 214 15.08 -15.36 -10.23
N LEU A 215 15.71 -14.74 -9.21
CA LEU A 215 15.45 -13.35 -8.85
C LEU A 215 15.91 -12.37 -9.94
N GLU A 216 17.02 -12.62 -10.61
CA GLU A 216 17.53 -11.75 -11.67
C GLU A 216 16.58 -11.74 -12.88
N GLU A 217 16.01 -12.90 -13.24
CA GLU A 217 15.01 -12.98 -14.31
C GLU A 217 13.71 -12.24 -13.92
N PHE A 218 13.29 -12.31 -12.65
CA PHE A 218 12.15 -11.53 -12.17
C PHE A 218 12.41 -10.01 -12.20
N ILE A 219 13.63 -9.57 -11.88
CA ILE A 219 14.05 -8.17 -12.02
C ILE A 219 14.04 -7.74 -13.50
N ARG A 220 14.61 -8.55 -14.41
CA ARG A 220 14.58 -8.29 -15.86
C ARG A 220 13.14 -8.24 -16.39
N GLN A 221 12.25 -9.09 -15.89
CA GLN A 221 10.82 -9.02 -16.20
C GLN A 221 10.21 -7.68 -15.82
N GLY A 222 10.59 -7.11 -14.66
CA GLY A 222 10.15 -5.76 -14.26
C GLY A 222 10.70 -4.65 -15.15
N GLU A 223 11.94 -4.76 -15.63
CA GLU A 223 12.50 -3.84 -16.62
C GLU A 223 11.72 -3.92 -17.95
N ALA A 224 11.47 -5.12 -18.45
CA ALA A 224 10.67 -5.34 -19.65
C ALA A 224 9.23 -4.81 -19.50
N TYR A 225 8.60 -5.03 -18.33
CA TYR A 225 7.27 -4.51 -18.04
C TYR A 225 7.22 -2.98 -18.12
N ARG A 226 8.24 -2.27 -17.63
CA ARG A 226 8.33 -0.79 -17.75
C ARG A 226 8.53 -0.34 -19.19
N GLN A 227 9.31 -1.07 -19.98
CA GLN A 227 9.51 -0.74 -21.40
C GLN A 227 8.20 -0.81 -22.21
N LEU A 228 7.20 -1.58 -21.76
CA LEU A 228 5.87 -1.57 -22.39
C LEU A 228 5.24 -0.17 -22.41
N ASP A 229 5.58 0.71 -21.46
CA ASP A 229 5.04 2.07 -21.40
C ASP A 229 5.54 2.99 -22.52
N GLN A 230 6.51 2.54 -23.33
CA GLN A 230 6.90 3.25 -24.56
C GLN A 230 5.78 3.26 -25.61
N ASP A 231 4.84 2.30 -25.53
CA ASP A 231 3.65 2.25 -26.38
C ASP A 231 2.43 2.79 -25.61
N ASN A 232 1.80 3.83 -26.16
CA ASN A 232 0.61 4.45 -25.58
C ASN A 232 -0.56 3.46 -25.44
N LEU A 233 -0.68 2.48 -26.33
CA LEU A 233 -1.74 1.48 -26.25
C LEU A 233 -1.55 0.55 -25.06
N ASN A 234 -0.31 0.18 -24.75
CA ASN A 234 0.00 -0.61 -23.57
C ASN A 234 -0.30 0.16 -22.28
N GLN A 235 -0.05 1.47 -22.23
CA GLN A 235 -0.43 2.30 -21.09
C GLN A 235 -1.95 2.28 -20.87
N ILE A 236 -2.74 2.38 -21.95
CA ILE A 236 -4.21 2.26 -21.89
C ILE A 236 -4.62 0.87 -21.39
N TYR A 237 -4.00 -0.19 -21.88
CA TYR A 237 -4.31 -1.55 -21.41
C TYR A 237 -3.98 -1.75 -19.93
N LYS A 238 -2.81 -1.29 -19.48
CA LYS A 238 -2.45 -1.32 -18.06
C LYS A 238 -3.46 -0.54 -17.21
N PHE A 239 -3.86 0.65 -17.66
CA PHE A 239 -4.91 1.43 -16.99
C PHE A 239 -6.22 0.66 -16.87
N LEU A 240 -6.69 0.03 -17.95
CA LEU A 240 -7.92 -0.77 -17.93
C LEU A 240 -7.79 -1.96 -16.98
N ILE A 241 -6.68 -2.69 -17.04
CA ILE A 241 -6.43 -3.85 -16.17
C ILE A 241 -6.43 -3.44 -14.69
N TYR A 242 -5.76 -2.34 -14.35
CA TYR A 242 -5.75 -1.82 -12.98
C TYR A 242 -7.14 -1.44 -12.48
N ASN A 243 -8.00 -1.00 -13.37
CA ASN A 243 -9.29 -0.41 -13.02
C ASN A 243 -10.50 -1.26 -13.50
N GLY A 244 -10.39 -2.58 -13.41
CA GLY A 244 -11.55 -3.47 -13.56
C GLY A 244 -11.83 -3.98 -14.97
N GLY A 245 -10.98 -3.66 -15.95
CA GLY A 245 -11.10 -4.16 -17.32
C GLY A 245 -11.00 -5.68 -17.46
N ASN A 246 -10.47 -6.37 -16.44
CA ASN A 246 -10.42 -7.83 -16.33
C ASN A 246 -11.46 -8.41 -15.33
N GLY A 247 -12.47 -7.63 -14.96
CA GLY A 247 -13.55 -8.06 -14.06
C GLY A 247 -13.33 -7.77 -12.57
N SER A 248 -12.17 -7.24 -12.17
CA SER A 248 -11.93 -6.78 -10.80
C SER A 248 -10.89 -5.68 -10.76
N PHE A 249 -11.09 -4.69 -9.89
CA PHE A 249 -10.06 -3.66 -9.67
C PHE A 249 -8.89 -4.28 -8.92
N LEU A 250 -7.66 -3.94 -9.34
CA LEU A 250 -6.46 -4.38 -8.63
C LEU A 250 -6.20 -3.46 -7.44
N THR A 251 -6.09 -4.08 -6.28
CA THR A 251 -5.85 -3.42 -4.98
C THR A 251 -4.39 -3.08 -4.73
N HIS A 252 -3.47 -3.76 -5.43
CA HIS A 252 -2.02 -3.61 -5.32
C HIS A 252 -1.43 -3.35 -6.72
N PRO A 253 -0.28 -2.64 -6.83
CA PRO A 253 0.50 -2.64 -8.06
C PRO A 253 0.97 -4.07 -8.38
N PHE A 254 1.29 -4.34 -9.64
CA PHE A 254 1.96 -5.59 -9.98
C PHE A 254 3.28 -5.72 -9.22
N SER A 255 3.60 -6.94 -8.75
CA SER A 255 4.83 -7.18 -7.98
C SER A 255 6.09 -6.70 -8.70
N VAL A 256 6.16 -6.88 -10.01
CA VAL A 256 7.28 -6.42 -10.86
C VAL A 256 7.40 -4.90 -10.94
N GLU A 257 6.30 -4.16 -10.77
CA GLU A 257 6.32 -2.70 -10.71
C GLU A 257 6.90 -2.22 -9.36
N ARG A 258 6.57 -2.90 -8.26
CA ARG A 258 7.09 -2.61 -6.91
C ARG A 258 8.61 -2.80 -6.83
N VAL A 259 9.16 -3.78 -7.56
CA VAL A 259 10.62 -4.00 -7.68
C VAL A 259 11.34 -2.70 -8.05
N HIS A 260 10.83 -1.97 -9.03
CA HIS A 260 11.46 -0.73 -9.50
C HIS A 260 11.52 0.33 -8.39
N TYR A 261 10.40 0.61 -7.73
CA TYR A 261 10.33 1.65 -6.69
C TYR A 261 11.23 1.31 -5.49
N LEU A 262 11.34 0.03 -5.13
CA LEU A 262 12.25 -0.46 -4.10
C LEU A 262 13.71 -0.26 -4.49
N GLN A 263 14.10 -0.64 -5.72
CA GLN A 263 15.46 -0.45 -6.22
C GLN A 263 15.84 1.03 -6.27
N GLU A 264 14.93 1.88 -6.74
CA GLU A 264 15.14 3.33 -6.81
C GLU A 264 15.35 3.91 -5.41
N TRP A 265 14.47 3.56 -4.46
CA TRP A 265 14.58 4.08 -3.11
C TRP A 265 15.80 3.57 -2.36
N PHE A 266 16.15 2.29 -2.49
CA PHE A 266 17.34 1.69 -1.90
C PHE A 266 18.63 2.43 -2.31
N ASN A 267 18.70 2.88 -3.56
CA ASN A 267 19.83 3.63 -4.09
C ASN A 267 19.77 5.15 -3.80
N SER A 268 18.69 5.64 -3.18
CA SER A 268 18.48 7.06 -2.92
C SER A 268 19.26 7.58 -1.70
N GLU A 269 19.47 8.89 -1.64
CA GLU A 269 20.04 9.53 -0.45
C GLU A 269 19.08 9.47 0.74
N SER A 270 17.77 9.56 0.49
CA SER A 270 16.76 9.51 1.56
C SER A 270 16.83 8.21 2.36
N TYR A 271 16.96 7.06 1.70
CA TYR A 271 17.18 5.77 2.35
C TYR A 271 18.46 5.78 3.18
N ARG A 272 19.59 6.21 2.60
CA ARG A 272 20.88 6.29 3.31
C ARG A 272 20.83 7.19 4.54
N GLN A 273 20.08 8.29 4.51
CA GLN A 273 19.91 9.18 5.66
C GLN A 273 19.15 8.49 6.80
N ILE A 274 18.05 7.79 6.49
CA ILE A 274 17.32 7.00 7.50
C ILE A 274 18.24 5.94 8.12
N ARG A 275 19.02 5.25 7.28
CA ARG A 275 20.00 4.24 7.71
C ARG A 275 21.09 4.79 8.63
N ARG A 276 21.42 6.08 8.52
CA ARG A 276 22.39 6.78 9.38
C ARG A 276 21.77 7.34 10.67
N GLY A 277 20.46 7.18 10.87
CA GLY A 277 19.74 7.75 12.01
C GLY A 277 19.15 9.14 11.76
N ASN A 278 19.24 9.66 10.54
CA ASN A 278 18.75 10.98 10.15
C ASN A 278 17.37 10.85 9.50
N TYR A 279 16.33 10.77 10.33
CA TYR A 279 14.96 10.59 9.86
C TYR A 279 13.96 11.39 10.69
N ALA A 280 12.76 11.59 10.13
CA ALA A 280 11.67 12.27 10.83
C ALA A 280 11.22 11.45 12.05
N LYS A 281 11.17 12.09 13.22
CA LYS A 281 10.75 11.48 14.48
C LYS A 281 9.35 11.95 14.89
N THR A 282 8.62 11.07 15.56
CA THR A 282 7.29 11.33 16.12
C THR A 282 7.39 12.44 17.16
N GLY A 283 6.48 13.44 17.11
CA GLY A 283 6.45 14.56 18.05
C GLY A 283 7.42 15.72 17.76
N VAL A 284 8.33 15.59 16.79
CA VAL A 284 9.16 16.71 16.31
C VAL A 284 8.46 17.33 15.10
N LYS A 285 7.99 18.58 15.21
CA LYS A 285 7.67 19.40 14.02
C LYS A 285 8.97 19.58 13.25
N SER A 286 9.22 18.73 12.26
CA SER A 286 10.45 18.75 11.49
C SER A 286 10.63 20.10 10.80
N SER A 287 11.69 20.80 11.19
CA SER A 287 12.32 21.90 10.45
C SER A 287 13.43 21.38 9.52
N ILE A 288 13.43 20.08 9.22
CA ILE A 288 14.37 19.48 8.26
C ILE A 288 13.79 19.72 6.87
N ASN A 289 14.32 20.75 6.22
CA ASN A 289 14.02 21.13 4.85
C ASN A 289 14.45 20.00 3.90
N VAL A 290 13.49 19.27 3.32
CA VAL A 290 13.74 18.27 2.28
C VAL A 290 13.71 18.97 0.93
N ASP A 291 14.73 19.79 0.65
CA ASP A 291 14.88 20.58 -0.59
C ASP A 291 14.96 19.72 -1.88
N ALA A 292 15.07 18.38 -1.74
CA ALA A 292 15.11 17.46 -2.88
C ALA A 292 13.71 17.06 -3.37
N ASN A 293 12.70 16.96 -2.48
CA ASN A 293 11.34 16.54 -2.84
C ASN A 293 10.53 17.69 -3.46
N ASP A 294 10.82 18.92 -3.08
CA ASP A 294 10.12 20.10 -3.64
C ASP A 294 10.40 20.25 -5.13
N ARG A 295 11.61 19.96 -5.62
CA ARG A 295 11.93 20.15 -7.04
C ARG A 295 11.19 19.19 -7.96
N GLU A 296 11.00 17.94 -7.53
CA GLU A 296 10.27 16.94 -8.30
C GLU A 296 8.76 17.16 -8.22
N SER A 297 8.26 17.50 -7.02
CA SER A 297 6.85 17.89 -6.82
C SER A 297 6.49 19.15 -7.62
N GLU A 298 7.33 20.18 -7.61
CA GLU A 298 7.15 21.39 -8.43
C GLU A 298 7.18 21.07 -9.93
N ARG A 299 8.06 20.16 -10.36
CA ARG A 299 8.14 19.74 -11.76
C ARG A 299 6.86 19.02 -12.20
N LEU A 300 6.35 18.10 -11.38
CA LEU A 300 5.11 17.37 -11.65
C LEU A 300 3.88 18.29 -11.61
N GLN A 301 3.83 19.22 -10.65
CA GLN A 301 2.76 20.24 -10.58
C GLN A 301 2.75 21.14 -11.82
N ARG A 302 3.92 21.55 -12.34
CA ARG A 302 4.02 22.29 -13.59
C ARG A 302 3.52 21.48 -14.79
N GLN A 303 3.90 20.21 -14.89
CA GLN A 303 3.43 19.33 -15.97
C GLN A 303 1.92 19.12 -15.92
N ILE A 304 1.33 18.95 -14.73
CA ILE A 304 -0.12 18.83 -14.56
C ILE A 304 -0.82 20.13 -14.99
N ALA A 305 -0.28 21.29 -14.60
CA ALA A 305 -0.85 22.59 -14.99
C ALA A 305 -0.77 22.82 -16.51
N GLU A 306 0.31 22.40 -17.16
CA GLU A 306 0.46 22.46 -18.62
C GLU A 306 -0.56 21.56 -19.32
N LEU A 307 -0.72 20.31 -18.88
CA LEU A 307 -1.71 19.37 -19.40
C LEU A 307 -3.15 19.88 -19.22
N GLN A 308 -3.47 20.46 -18.06
CA GLN A 308 -4.78 21.07 -17.82
C GLN A 308 -5.04 22.25 -18.78
N ALA A 309 -4.05 23.11 -19.00
CA ALA A 309 -4.17 24.21 -19.95
C ALA A 309 -4.36 23.72 -21.39
N GLU A 310 -3.70 22.63 -21.77
CA GLU A 310 -3.84 22.02 -23.09
C GLU A 310 -5.22 21.40 -23.31
N ILE A 311 -5.75 20.70 -22.31
CA ILE A 311 -7.12 20.17 -22.32
C ILE A 311 -8.14 21.30 -22.46
N GLU A 312 -7.99 22.40 -21.73
CA GLU A 312 -8.90 23.56 -21.83
C GLU A 312 -8.83 24.25 -23.19
N ARG A 313 -7.63 24.33 -23.81
CA ARG A 313 -7.49 24.80 -25.20
C ARG A 313 -8.19 23.88 -26.19
N ALA A 314 -8.04 22.56 -26.04
CA ALA A 314 -8.69 21.58 -26.90
C ALA A 314 -10.23 21.60 -26.76
N LYS A 315 -10.76 21.82 -25.55
CA LYS A 315 -12.20 22.01 -25.31
C LYS A 315 -12.73 23.28 -26.00
N ARG A 316 -12.01 24.40 -25.92
CA ARG A 316 -12.38 25.66 -26.58
C ARG A 316 -12.37 25.56 -28.11
N GLN A 317 -11.48 24.76 -28.68
CA GLN A 317 -11.44 24.52 -30.13
C GLN A 317 -12.57 23.59 -30.62
N ARG A 318 -13.14 22.76 -29.74
CA ARG A 318 -14.23 21.82 -30.09
C ARG A 318 -15.63 22.43 -29.99
N ASN A 319 -15.81 23.51 -29.23
CA ASN A 319 -17.04 24.30 -29.16
C ASN A 319 -16.71 25.78 -29.48
N PRO A 320 -16.57 26.16 -30.76
CA PRO A 320 -16.69 27.56 -31.14
C PRO A 320 -18.15 27.97 -30.95
N GLU A 321 -18.41 29.00 -30.14
CA GLU A 321 -19.71 29.69 -30.10
C GLU A 321 -20.13 30.20 -31.48
#